data_AF-A0A7X6URD2-F1
#
_entry.id   AF-A0A7X6URD2-F1
#
_cell.length_a   1.000
_cell.length_b   1.000
_cell.length_c   1.000
_cell.angle_alpha   90.00
_cell.angle_beta   90.00
_cell.angle_gamma   90.00
#
_symmetry.space_group_name_H-M   'P 1'
#
loop_
_entity.id
_entity.type
_entity.pdbx_description
1 polymer ?
#
loop_
_entity_poly.entity_id
_entity_poly.type
_entity_poly.pdbx_seq_one_letter_code
_entity_poly.pdbx_strand_id
1 'polypeptide(L)'
;MKKIRAIKTLFVVSVIYDGLLGLSFLFAASKLFKWFDVTPPNHMGYIHFPAALLIVFAVMFGAIARNPVRNHNLIPYGIMLKVAYCGVVFFHWFSKGIPYMWKPFCVADMIFLLLFLWSWIEIKKMRKHKYS
;
A
#
# COMPACT_ATOMS: atom_id res chain seq x y z
N MET A 1 -3.85 -15.99 19.43
CA MET A 1 -4.55 -16.37 18.17
C MET A 1 -5.33 -15.23 17.52
N LYS A 2 -6.18 -14.47 18.24
CA LYS A 2 -6.99 -13.37 17.66
C LYS A 2 -6.18 -12.32 16.89
N LYS A 3 -5.05 -11.85 17.46
CA LYS A 3 -4.17 -10.86 16.80
C LYS A 3 -3.57 -11.34 15.47
N ILE A 4 -3.14 -12.61 15.41
CA ILE A 4 -2.61 -13.19 14.16
C ILE A 4 -3.70 -13.22 13.08
N ARG A 5 -4.94 -13.57 13.43
CA ARG A 5 -6.06 -13.53 12.48
C ARG A 5 -6.30 -12.10 11.97
N ALA A 6 -6.33 -11.10 12.85
CA ALA A 6 -6.47 -9.70 12.45
C ALA A 6 -5.35 -9.24 11.50
N ILE A 7 -4.10 -9.60 11.78
CA ILE A 7 -2.96 -9.29 10.91
C ILE A 7 -3.12 -9.98 9.54
N LYS A 8 -3.52 -11.26 9.51
CA LYS A 8 -3.78 -11.95 8.23
C LYS A 8 -4.86 -11.23 7.43
N THR A 9 -5.98 -10.88 8.06
CA THR A 9 -7.08 -10.16 7.42
C THR A 9 -6.60 -8.81 6.88
N LEU A 10 -5.85 -8.04 7.66
CA LEU A 10 -5.26 -6.77 7.23
C LEU A 10 -4.48 -6.94 5.93
N PHE A 11 -3.55 -7.90 5.86
CA PHE A 11 -2.75 -8.10 4.67
C PHE A 11 -3.54 -8.66 3.48
N VAL A 12 -4.60 -9.46 3.71
CA VAL A 12 -5.55 -9.85 2.63
C VAL A 12 -6.24 -8.62 2.06
N VAL A 13 -6.73 -7.72 2.91
CA VAL A 13 -7.35 -6.46 2.48
C VAL A 13 -6.33 -5.63 1.68
N SER A 14 -5.06 -5.59 2.10
CA SER A 14 -4.00 -4.91 1.35
C SER A 14 -3.72 -5.55 -0.01
N VAL A 15 -3.75 -6.88 -0.14
CA VAL A 15 -3.65 -7.55 -1.47
C VAL A 15 -4.75 -7.06 -2.40
N ILE A 16 -5.99 -7.04 -1.91
CA ILE A 16 -7.15 -6.64 -2.71
C ILE A 16 -7.04 -5.16 -3.08
N TYR A 17 -6.75 -4.30 -2.10
CA TYR A 17 -6.65 -2.87 -2.30
C TYR A 17 -5.52 -2.49 -3.28
N ASP A 18 -4.27 -2.85 -2.98
CA ASP A 18 -3.12 -2.47 -3.82
C ASP A 18 -3.14 -3.23 -5.15
N GLY A 19 -3.65 -4.47 -5.17
CA GLY A 19 -3.80 -5.26 -6.38
C GLY A 19 -4.84 -4.68 -7.34
N LEU A 20 -6.03 -4.33 -6.86
CA LEU A 20 -7.06 -3.69 -7.69
C LEU A 20 -6.62 -2.30 -8.15
N LEU A 21 -5.98 -1.52 -7.27
CA LEU A 21 -5.47 -0.20 -7.63
C LEU A 21 -4.40 -0.30 -8.72
N GLY A 22 -3.41 -1.19 -8.52
CA GLY A 22 -2.36 -1.47 -9.49
C GLY A 22 -2.90 -1.94 -10.83
N LEU A 23 -3.82 -2.92 -10.85
CA LEU A 23 -4.45 -3.40 -12.10
C LEU A 23 -5.25 -2.29 -12.81
N SER A 24 -5.97 -1.47 -12.05
CA SER A 24 -6.77 -0.38 -12.60
C SER A 24 -5.89 0.68 -13.28
N PHE A 25 -4.79 1.08 -12.65
CA PHE A 25 -3.85 2.03 -13.26
C PHE A 25 -2.99 1.40 -14.36
N LEU A 26 -2.75 0.09 -14.33
CA LEU A 26 -1.97 -0.57 -15.38
C LEU A 26 -2.76 -0.71 -16.69
N PHE A 27 -4.06 -1.00 -16.63
CA PHE A 27 -4.88 -1.29 -17.81
C PHE A 27 -5.91 -0.19 -18.16
N ALA A 28 -6.27 0.65 -17.19
CA ALA A 28 -7.35 1.63 -17.35
C ALA A 28 -6.96 3.06 -16.92
N ALA A 29 -5.67 3.38 -16.80
CA ALA A 29 -5.20 4.73 -16.42
C ALA A 29 -5.89 5.84 -17.21
N SER A 30 -5.88 5.79 -18.55
CA SER A 30 -6.50 6.84 -19.38
C SER A 30 -7.98 7.07 -19.06
N LYS A 31 -8.72 6.00 -18.78
CA LYS A 31 -10.14 6.08 -18.41
C LYS A 31 -10.33 6.69 -17.04
N LEU A 32 -9.48 6.34 -16.08
CA LEU A 32 -9.48 6.94 -14.74
C LEU A 32 -9.16 8.44 -14.81
N PHE A 33 -8.10 8.84 -15.50
CA PHE A 33 -7.75 10.26 -15.69
C PHE A 33 -8.92 11.04 -16.31
N LYS A 34 -9.55 10.50 -17.36
CA LYS A 34 -10.74 11.13 -17.97
C LYS A 34 -11.92 11.21 -17.00
N TRP A 35 -12.18 10.17 -16.22
CA TRP A 35 -13.30 10.14 -15.28
C TRP A 35 -13.16 11.15 -14.14
N PHE A 36 -11.93 11.36 -13.67
CA PHE A 36 -11.62 12.35 -12.63
C PHE A 36 -11.33 13.75 -13.18
N ASP A 37 -11.46 13.96 -14.49
CA ASP A 37 -11.13 15.22 -15.19
C ASP A 37 -9.70 15.72 -14.86
N VAL A 38 -8.74 14.78 -14.84
CA VAL A 38 -7.33 15.05 -14.57
C VAL A 38 -6.53 14.90 -15.85
N THR A 39 -5.78 15.93 -16.22
CA THR A 39 -4.86 15.88 -17.36
C THR A 39 -3.85 14.74 -17.16
N PRO A 40 -3.79 13.75 -18.07
CA PRO A 40 -2.83 12.65 -17.95
C PRO A 40 -1.39 13.19 -18.12
N PRO A 41 -0.38 12.45 -17.62
CA PRO A 41 1.00 12.81 -17.85
C PRO A 41 1.34 12.73 -19.35
N ASN A 42 2.42 13.41 -19.75
CA ASN A 42 2.96 13.36 -21.11
C ASN A 42 3.33 11.93 -21.57
N HIS A 43 3.61 11.00 -20.65
CA HIS A 43 3.88 9.60 -20.96
C HIS A 43 3.26 8.65 -19.94
N MET A 44 2.48 7.66 -20.39
CA MET A 44 1.77 6.72 -19.51
C MET A 44 2.70 5.76 -18.75
N GLY A 45 3.94 5.59 -19.21
CA GLY A 45 4.97 4.85 -18.47
C GLY A 45 5.18 5.36 -17.03
N TYR A 46 4.94 6.66 -16.77
CA TYR A 46 5.01 7.23 -15.42
C TYR A 46 3.91 6.72 -14.47
N ILE A 47 2.84 6.16 -15.02
CA ILE A 47 1.73 5.55 -14.28
C ILE A 47 1.86 4.03 -14.26
N HIS A 48 2.22 3.43 -15.40
CA HIS A 48 2.34 1.97 -15.53
C HIS A 48 3.42 1.39 -14.62
N PHE A 49 4.56 2.08 -14.46
CA PHE A 49 5.62 1.57 -13.58
C PHE A 49 5.21 1.54 -12.10
N PRO A 50 4.71 2.63 -11.49
CA PRO A 50 4.14 2.57 -10.14
C PRO A 50 2.98 1.58 -10.00
N ALA A 51 2.12 1.46 -11.02
CA ALA A 51 1.03 0.49 -11.02
C ALA A 51 1.53 -0.96 -10.98
N ALA A 52 2.57 -1.29 -11.77
CA ALA A 52 3.23 -2.59 -11.72
C ALA A 52 3.91 -2.83 -10.36
N LEU A 53 4.54 -1.82 -9.78
CA LEU A 53 5.10 -1.92 -8.42
C LEU A 53 4.01 -2.21 -7.39
N LEU A 54 2.84 -1.56 -7.45
CA LEU A 54 1.72 -1.87 -6.56
C LEU A 54 1.31 -3.34 -6.64
N ILE A 55 1.31 -3.93 -7.84
CA ILE A 55 1.04 -5.37 -8.03
C ILE A 55 2.14 -6.23 -7.37
N VAL A 56 3.42 -5.87 -7.52
CA VAL A 56 4.53 -6.56 -6.82
C VAL A 56 4.33 -6.50 -5.31
N PHE A 57 3.96 -5.35 -4.77
CA PHE A 57 3.65 -5.18 -3.35
C PHE A 57 2.41 -5.97 -2.93
N ALA A 58 1.37 -6.06 -3.76
CA ALA A 58 0.20 -6.89 -3.49
C ALA A 58 0.58 -8.38 -3.38
N VAL A 59 1.47 -8.88 -4.24
CA VAL A 59 2.02 -10.25 -4.12
C VAL A 59 2.80 -10.42 -2.82
N MET A 60 3.62 -9.43 -2.45
CA MET A 60 4.36 -9.42 -1.18
C MET A 60 3.41 -9.45 0.03
N PHE A 61 2.33 -8.67 0.01
CA PHE A 61 1.28 -8.70 1.04
C PHE A 61 0.57 -10.05 1.08
N GLY A 62 0.39 -10.72 -0.05
CA GLY A 62 -0.12 -12.09 -0.11
C GLY A 62 0.78 -13.09 0.59
N ALA A 63 2.10 -12.95 0.45
CA ALA A 63 3.06 -13.76 1.19
C ALA A 63 2.93 -13.51 2.71
N ILE A 64 2.80 -12.26 3.15
CA ILE A 64 2.61 -11.91 4.56
C ILE A 64 1.27 -12.47 5.08
N ALA A 65 0.18 -12.33 4.33
CA ALA A 65 -1.15 -12.83 4.71
C ALA A 65 -1.17 -14.35 4.93
N ARG A 66 -0.46 -15.12 4.09
CA ARG A 66 -0.36 -16.58 4.23
C ARG A 66 0.34 -16.97 5.53
N ASN A 67 1.47 -16.34 5.84
CA ASN A 67 2.24 -16.63 7.06
C ASN A 67 2.94 -15.36 7.61
N PRO A 68 2.25 -14.57 8.46
CA PRO A 68 2.77 -13.27 8.88
C PRO A 68 3.96 -13.41 9.82
N VAL A 69 4.04 -14.48 10.63
CA VAL A 69 5.16 -14.70 11.56
C VAL A 69 6.45 -15.02 10.82
N ARG A 70 6.37 -15.87 9.78
CA ARG A 70 7.52 -16.21 8.93
C ARG A 70 7.96 -15.01 8.09
N ASN A 71 7.01 -14.37 7.42
CA ASN A 71 7.28 -13.33 6.41
C ASN A 71 7.28 -11.90 6.97
N HIS A 72 7.39 -11.75 8.30
CA HIS A 72 7.41 -10.46 8.99
C HIS A 72 8.52 -9.50 8.54
N ASN A 73 9.60 -10.03 7.94
CA ASN A 73 10.69 -9.26 7.34
C ASN A 73 10.26 -8.46 6.11
N LEU A 74 9.11 -8.80 5.50
CA LEU A 74 8.55 -8.09 4.35
C LEU A 74 7.72 -6.87 4.77
N ILE A 75 7.22 -6.83 6.00
CA ILE A 75 6.35 -5.75 6.50
C ILE A 75 7.03 -4.36 6.44
N PRO A 76 8.32 -4.20 6.78
CA PRO A 76 9.03 -2.93 6.61
C PRO A 76 8.97 -2.37 5.18
N TYR A 77 9.05 -3.20 4.15
CA TYR A 77 8.93 -2.71 2.76
C TYR A 77 7.51 -2.20 2.46
N GLY A 78 6.49 -2.81 3.05
CA GLY A 78 5.11 -2.30 3.00
C GLY A 78 4.98 -0.93 3.68
N ILE A 79 5.62 -0.76 4.83
CA ILE A 79 5.70 0.53 5.54
C ILE A 79 6.40 1.56 4.64
N MET A 80 7.54 1.21 4.06
CA MET A 80 8.30 2.11 3.17
C MET A 80 7.49 2.52 1.94
N LEU A 81 6.70 1.61 1.34
CA LEU A 81 5.79 1.95 0.25
C LEU A 81 4.79 3.03 0.68
N LYS A 82 4.10 2.81 1.82
CA LYS A 82 3.08 3.76 2.30
C LYS A 82 3.69 5.10 2.69
N VAL A 83 4.88 5.11 3.31
CA VAL A 83 5.65 6.33 3.60
C VAL A 83 6.03 7.07 2.31
N ALA A 84 6.55 6.35 1.30
CA ALA A 84 6.95 6.95 0.04
C ALA A 84 5.76 7.62 -0.67
N TYR A 85 4.64 6.91 -0.79
CA TYR A 85 3.45 7.44 -1.43
C TYR A 85 2.86 8.63 -0.66
N CYS A 86 2.62 8.47 0.65
CA CYS A 86 2.04 9.54 1.47
C CYS A 86 2.96 10.77 1.55
N GLY A 87 4.27 10.56 1.65
CA GLY A 87 5.25 11.65 1.67
C GLY A 87 5.21 12.48 0.39
N VAL A 88 5.21 11.83 -0.78
CA VAL A 88 5.12 12.51 -2.09
C VAL A 88 3.78 13.24 -2.23
N VAL A 89 2.67 12.56 -1.92
CA VAL A 89 1.33 13.14 -2.05
C VAL A 89 1.14 14.33 -1.12
N PHE A 90 1.51 14.22 0.16
CA PHE A 90 1.42 15.35 1.09
C PHE A 90 2.32 16.50 0.70
N PHE A 91 3.56 16.23 0.29
CA PHE A 91 4.47 17.28 -0.15
C PHE A 91 3.85 18.12 -1.28
N HIS A 92 3.27 17.46 -2.29
CA HIS A 92 2.62 18.18 -3.39
C HIS A 92 1.27 18.80 -3.00
N TRP A 93 0.49 18.13 -2.15
CA TRP A 93 -0.78 18.67 -1.66
C TRP A 93 -0.55 20.00 -0.92
N PHE A 94 0.42 20.07 -0.02
CA PHE A 94 0.66 21.28 0.78
C PHE A 94 1.48 22.37 0.06
N SER A 95 2.24 22.03 -1.00
CA SER A 95 3.06 23.02 -1.72
C SER A 95 2.34 23.68 -2.89
N LYS A 96 1.81 22.89 -3.83
CA LYS A 96 1.25 23.37 -5.10
C LYS A 96 -0.22 22.97 -5.30
N GLY A 97 -0.73 22.10 -4.43
CA GLY A 97 -1.98 21.40 -4.66
C GLY A 97 -1.81 20.25 -5.65
N ILE A 98 -2.69 19.27 -5.52
CA ILE A 98 -2.81 18.13 -6.43
C ILE A 98 -4.28 17.86 -6.73
N PRO A 99 -4.58 17.20 -7.86
CA PRO A 99 -5.93 16.76 -8.18
C PRO A 99 -6.55 15.95 -7.04
N TYR A 100 -7.85 16.12 -6.82
CA TYR A 100 -8.57 15.44 -5.74
C TYR A 100 -8.46 13.92 -5.83
N MET A 101 -8.34 13.37 -7.05
CA MET A 101 -8.14 11.95 -7.35
C MET A 101 -7.11 11.26 -6.43
N TRP A 102 -6.00 11.92 -6.07
CA TRP A 102 -4.92 11.31 -5.29
C TRP A 102 -5.13 11.36 -3.77
N LYS A 103 -5.96 12.28 -3.28
CA LYS A 103 -6.10 12.57 -1.85
C LYS A 103 -6.74 11.42 -1.07
N PRO A 104 -7.85 10.80 -1.53
CA PRO A 104 -8.46 9.66 -0.83
C PRO A 104 -7.50 8.47 -0.67
N PHE A 105 -6.71 8.17 -1.70
CA PHE A 105 -5.72 7.09 -1.65
C PHE A 105 -4.64 7.38 -0.60
N CYS A 106 -4.19 8.63 -0.48
CA CYS A 106 -3.23 9.01 0.55
C CYS A 106 -3.78 8.86 1.96
N VAL A 107 -5.05 9.19 2.19
CA VAL A 107 -5.69 8.99 3.50
C VAL A 107 -5.82 7.51 3.82
N ALA A 108 -6.25 6.68 2.86
CA ALA A 108 -6.30 5.24 3.02
C ALA A 108 -4.91 4.64 3.32
N ASP A 109 -3.88 5.09 2.59
CA ASP A 109 -2.51 4.62 2.76
C ASP A 109 -1.91 5.04 4.11
N MET A 110 -2.32 6.17 4.67
CA MET A 110 -1.97 6.57 6.04
C MET A 110 -2.55 5.59 7.07
N ILE A 111 -3.79 5.16 6.89
CA ILE A 111 -4.41 4.16 7.76
C ILE A 111 -3.66 2.83 7.64
N PHE A 112 -3.38 2.37 6.42
CA PHE A 112 -2.58 1.16 6.21
C PHE A 112 -1.18 1.26 6.82
N LEU A 113 -0.52 2.42 6.71
CA LEU A 113 0.78 2.66 7.32
C LEU A 113 0.76 2.41 8.84
N LEU A 114 -0.20 3.02 9.55
CA LEU A 114 -0.35 2.84 10.99
C LEU A 114 -0.64 1.38 11.36
N LEU A 115 -1.50 0.71 10.58
CA LEU A 115 -1.83 -0.70 10.79
C LEU A 115 -0.64 -1.62 10.50
N PHE A 116 0.19 -1.30 9.50
CA PHE A 116 1.41 -2.05 9.18
C PHE A 116 2.45 -1.90 10.30
N LEU A 117 2.66 -0.68 10.80
CA LEU A 117 3.52 -0.42 11.96
C LEU A 117 3.06 -1.22 13.19
N TRP A 118 1.77 -1.18 13.49
CA TRP A 118 1.18 -1.96 14.57
C TRP A 118 1.43 -3.46 14.39
N SER A 119 1.16 -4.01 13.20
CA SER A 119 1.35 -5.43 12.91
C SER A 119 2.82 -5.87 13.05
N TRP A 120 3.75 -5.03 12.62
CA TRP A 120 5.18 -5.29 12.70
C TRP A 120 5.67 -5.36 14.15
N ILE A 121 5.29 -4.37 14.96
CA ILE A 121 5.62 -4.31 16.39
C ILE A 121 5.04 -5.53 17.12
N GLU A 122 3.78 -5.87 16.83
CA GLU A 122 3.09 -6.96 17.51
C GLU A 122 3.70 -8.33 17.17
N ILE A 123 4.09 -8.58 15.91
CA ILE A 123 4.79 -9.83 15.54
C ILE A 123 6.17 -9.91 16.21
N LYS A 124 6.91 -8.80 16.27
CA LYS A 124 8.21 -8.77 16.97
C LYS A 124 8.06 -9.13 18.44
N LYS A 125 7.04 -8.59 19.13
CA LYS A 125 6.74 -8.94 20.53
C LYS A 125 6.44 -10.43 20.70
N MET A 126 5.57 -10.99 19.85
CA MET A 126 5.24 -12.43 19.89
C MET A 126 6.45 -13.33 19.68
N ARG A 127 7.37 -12.94 18.78
CA ARG A 127 8.62 -13.69 18.55
C ARG A 127 9.54 -13.66 19.76
N LYS A 128 9.74 -12.48 20.38
CA LYS A 128 10.62 -12.35 21.56
C LYS A 128 10.17 -13.23 22.72
N HIS A 129 8.86 -13.30 22.99
CA HIS A 129 8.31 -14.15 24.06
C HIS A 129 8.41 -15.66 23.77
N LYS A 130 8.53 -16.08 22.51
CA LYS A 130 8.66 -17.51 22.15
C LYS A 130 10.07 -18.06 22.35
N TYR A 131 11.07 -17.19 22.46
CA TYR A 131 12.49 -17.53 22.59
C TYR A 131 13.13 -16.94 23.86
N SER A 132 12.31 -16.51 24.82
CA SER A 132 12.70 -16.11 26.18
C SER A 132 12.11 -17.08 27.17
#